data_AF-A0A2S2NE26-F1
#
_entry.id   AF-A0A2S2NE26-F1
#
_cell.length_a   1.000
_cell.length_b   1.000
_cell.length_c   1.000
_cell.angle_alpha   90.00
_cell.angle_beta   90.00
_cell.angle_gamma   90.00
#
_symmetry.space_group_name_H-M   'P 1'
#
loop_
_entity.id
_entity.type
_entity.pdbx_description
1 polymer ?
#
loop_
_entity_poly.entity_id
_entity_poly.type
_entity_poly.pdbx_seq_one_letter_code
_entity_poly.pdbx_strand_id
1 'polypeptide(L)'
;FLDKCLSTVQQKLDVSDNCSDKYKLYETLLRRQKKLKQKSSYNTLDTPIQCKTVDKGNQSEPYNQILNDTKNSTSVSNNSKEITIPDIYEVVQQVRNHTGLSYNFSQLAVSVVIQYLSNLVDESAKSSLNSIREIIDTFPPTSATLPVECLENTKDGICMQQLLEYLTAVKEDSQQRSWQIFDDHVQIEDCLIELTSILKNADPMVINHVLKIDKYTSINNLLEYYQMELRWVIQKHLLNIFSELCKLNFVVVEIISNSILPMELARYLLLFFW
;
A
#
# COMPACT_ATOMS: atom_id res chain seq x y z
N PHE A 1 15.86 14.83 7.29
CA PHE A 1 15.99 15.76 6.15
C PHE A 1 14.65 15.91 5.45
N LEU A 2 14.08 14.82 4.89
CA LEU A 2 12.78 14.82 4.22
C LEU A 2 11.68 15.52 5.04
N ASP A 3 11.48 15.18 6.31
CA ASP A 3 10.45 15.85 7.15
C ASP A 3 10.64 17.37 7.26
N LYS A 4 11.89 17.88 7.20
CA LYS A 4 12.16 19.32 7.20
C LYS A 4 11.84 19.96 5.85
N CYS A 5 12.11 19.26 4.75
CA CYS A 5 11.64 19.67 3.41
C CYS A 5 10.10 19.68 3.37
N LEU A 6 9.47 18.61 3.87
CA LEU A 6 8.03 18.42 3.94
C LEU A 6 7.35 19.50 4.81
N SER A 7 7.90 19.81 5.99
CA SER A 7 7.40 20.90 6.86
C SER A 7 7.62 22.29 6.26
N THR A 8 8.75 22.54 5.58
CA THR A 8 9.01 23.83 4.90
C THR A 8 8.03 24.03 3.74
N VAL A 9 7.74 22.96 3.01
CA VAL A 9 6.70 22.90 1.98
C VAL A 9 5.31 23.13 2.58
N GLN A 10 4.94 22.40 3.64
CA GLN A 10 3.62 22.50 4.29
C GLN A 10 3.38 23.90 4.86
N GLN A 11 4.35 24.50 5.58
CA GLN A 11 4.23 25.86 6.14
C GLN A 11 4.01 26.95 5.08
N LYS A 12 4.41 26.72 3.82
CA LYS A 12 4.15 27.65 2.71
C LYS A 12 2.92 27.28 1.89
N LEU A 13 2.39 26.06 2.03
CA LEU A 13 1.08 25.68 1.49
C LEU A 13 -0.05 26.33 2.29
N ASP A 14 -0.01 26.27 3.63
CA ASP A 14 -1.02 26.90 4.50
C ASP A 14 -1.11 28.43 4.29
N VAL A 15 0.01 29.08 3.92
CA VAL A 15 0.06 30.51 3.52
C VAL A 15 -0.53 30.76 2.12
N SER A 16 -0.65 29.73 1.30
CA SER A 16 -1.16 29.76 -0.07
C SER A 16 -2.56 29.16 -0.24
N ASP A 17 -3.19 28.73 0.85
CA ASP A 17 -4.47 27.99 0.87
C ASP A 17 -5.72 28.85 0.61
N ASN A 18 -5.55 29.91 -0.17
CA ASN A 18 -6.60 30.35 -1.09
C ASN A 18 -6.68 29.33 -2.26
N CYS A 19 -7.01 28.08 -1.93
CA CYS A 19 -7.00 26.91 -2.84
C CYS A 19 -7.85 27.14 -4.11
N SER A 20 -8.88 28.01 -4.00
CA SER A 20 -9.69 28.50 -5.12
C SER A 20 -8.88 29.17 -6.25
N ASP A 21 -7.79 29.88 -5.92
CA ASP A 21 -7.12 30.77 -6.89
C ASP A 21 -6.03 30.06 -7.72
N LYS A 22 -5.38 29.02 -7.17
CA LYS A 22 -4.48 28.15 -7.95
C LYS A 22 -5.26 27.37 -9.02
N TYR A 23 -6.45 26.86 -8.68
CA TYR A 23 -7.34 26.20 -9.64
C TYR A 23 -7.86 27.18 -10.72
N LYS A 24 -8.22 28.42 -10.35
CA LYS A 24 -8.57 29.48 -11.32
C LYS A 24 -7.39 29.88 -12.23
N LEU A 25 -6.17 29.92 -11.71
CA LEU A 25 -4.98 30.24 -12.51
C LEU A 25 -4.71 29.13 -13.54
N TYR A 26 -4.82 27.87 -13.14
CA TYR A 26 -4.77 26.70 -14.02
C TYR A 26 -5.85 26.76 -15.12
N GLU A 27 -7.12 26.98 -14.75
CA GLU A 27 -8.24 27.22 -15.68
C GLU A 27 -7.99 28.40 -16.65
N THR A 28 -7.38 29.48 -16.17
CA THR A 28 -7.11 30.69 -16.98
C THR A 28 -6.03 30.43 -18.02
N LEU A 29 -4.99 29.67 -17.67
CA LEU A 29 -3.96 29.21 -18.61
C LEU A 29 -4.55 28.24 -19.64
N LEU A 30 -5.40 27.30 -19.20
CA LEU A 30 -6.11 26.34 -20.05
C LEU A 30 -7.00 27.04 -21.10
N ARG A 31 -7.73 28.10 -20.70
CA ARG A 31 -8.54 28.93 -21.62
C ARG A 31 -7.69 29.71 -22.63
N ARG A 32 -6.51 30.21 -22.23
CA ARG A 32 -5.56 30.87 -23.14
C ARG A 32 -5.03 29.90 -24.20
N GLN A 33 -4.70 28.67 -23.81
CA GLN A 33 -4.19 27.65 -24.73
C GLN A 33 -5.26 27.17 -25.74
N LYS A 34 -6.52 27.00 -25.30
CA LYS A 34 -7.64 26.67 -26.20
C LYS A 34 -7.87 27.77 -27.28
N LYS A 35 -7.74 29.05 -26.92
CA LYS A 35 -7.86 30.18 -27.87
C LYS A 35 -6.71 30.24 -28.89
N LEU A 36 -5.53 29.73 -28.56
CA LEU A 36 -4.41 29.62 -29.50
C LEU A 36 -4.62 28.46 -30.49
N LYS A 37 -5.19 27.33 -30.05
CA LYS A 37 -5.47 26.18 -30.93
C LYS A 37 -6.61 26.41 -31.93
N GLN A 38 -7.67 27.15 -31.57
CA GLN A 38 -8.76 27.49 -32.51
C GLN A 38 -8.32 28.34 -33.72
N LYS A 39 -7.12 28.95 -33.69
CA LYS A 39 -6.56 29.70 -34.82
C LYS A 39 -5.80 28.84 -35.84
N SER A 40 -5.68 27.52 -35.64
CA SER A 40 -4.72 26.67 -36.35
C SER A 40 -5.32 25.52 -37.18
N SER A 41 -6.63 25.49 -37.42
CA SER A 41 -7.28 24.40 -38.17
C SER A 41 -8.36 24.88 -39.13
N TYR A 42 -7.93 25.25 -40.33
CA TYR A 42 -8.70 25.02 -41.56
C TYR A 42 -8.08 23.82 -42.29
N ASN A 43 -8.89 23.13 -43.10
CA ASN A 43 -8.63 21.90 -43.89
C ASN A 43 -8.90 20.58 -43.10
N THR A 44 -9.96 19.79 -43.36
CA THR A 44 -10.23 18.88 -44.53
C THR A 44 -9.67 17.46 -44.25
N LEU A 45 -10.36 16.30 -44.32
CA LEU A 45 -11.75 15.91 -44.71
C LEU A 45 -12.19 14.58 -43.98
N ASP A 46 -13.43 14.11 -44.20
CA ASP A 46 -14.12 12.90 -43.68
C ASP A 46 -13.49 11.51 -44.07
N THR A 47 -13.92 10.29 -43.66
CA THR A 47 -15.19 9.70 -43.11
C THR A 47 -14.90 8.33 -42.39
N PRO A 48 -15.86 7.65 -41.70
CA PRO A 48 -15.61 6.49 -40.81
C PRO A 48 -16.02 5.09 -41.34
N ILE A 49 -15.61 4.01 -40.64
CA ILE A 49 -16.11 2.62 -40.82
C ILE A 49 -16.41 1.95 -39.46
N GLN A 50 -17.42 1.06 -39.42
CA GLN A 50 -17.98 0.37 -38.24
C GLN A 50 -18.23 -1.13 -38.55
N CYS A 51 -18.44 -1.97 -37.51
CA CYS A 51 -18.97 -3.37 -37.47
C CYS A 51 -17.95 -4.48 -37.10
N LYS A 52 -18.30 -5.65 -36.52
CA LYS A 52 -19.46 -6.15 -35.70
C LYS A 52 -19.11 -7.54 -35.09
N THR A 53 -19.70 -7.84 -33.92
CA THR A 53 -20.12 -9.16 -33.32
C THR A 53 -19.74 -10.52 -33.95
N VAL A 54 -19.47 -11.53 -33.10
CA VAL A 54 -20.09 -12.92 -33.07
C VAL A 54 -19.96 -13.49 -31.62
N ASP A 55 -20.70 -14.56 -31.29
CA ASP A 55 -21.28 -14.88 -29.96
C ASP A 55 -21.36 -16.42 -29.67
N LYS A 56 -21.78 -16.83 -28.44
CA LYS A 56 -22.02 -18.21 -27.88
C LYS A 56 -20.77 -18.98 -27.39
N GLY A 57 -20.76 -19.90 -26.41
CA GLY A 57 -21.78 -20.56 -25.54
C GLY A 57 -21.23 -21.93 -25.06
N ASN A 58 -21.63 -22.65 -23.99
CA ASN A 58 -22.68 -22.55 -22.95
C ASN A 58 -22.23 -23.30 -21.64
N GLN A 59 -23.13 -23.51 -20.66
CA GLN A 59 -22.93 -24.10 -19.31
C GLN A 59 -23.04 -25.65 -19.23
N SER A 60 -22.52 -26.29 -18.15
CA SER A 60 -23.32 -27.02 -17.12
C SER A 60 -22.50 -27.83 -16.08
N GLU A 61 -22.97 -27.83 -14.80
CA GLU A 61 -22.53 -28.73 -13.73
C GLU A 61 -23.30 -30.07 -13.75
N PRO A 62 -22.90 -31.09 -12.95
CA PRO A 62 -23.83 -31.52 -11.90
C PRO A 62 -23.22 -31.98 -10.56
N TYR A 63 -23.99 -31.76 -9.48
CA TYR A 63 -23.83 -32.33 -8.14
C TYR A 63 -24.19 -33.83 -8.08
N ASN A 64 -23.61 -34.58 -7.13
CA ASN A 64 -24.23 -35.79 -6.58
C ASN A 64 -23.72 -36.11 -5.16
N GLN A 65 -24.64 -36.45 -4.25
CA GLN A 65 -24.35 -36.91 -2.89
C GLN A 65 -24.52 -38.44 -2.81
N ILE A 66 -23.63 -39.14 -2.10
CA ILE A 66 -23.93 -40.48 -1.54
C ILE A 66 -23.41 -40.54 -0.10
N LEU A 67 -24.33 -40.87 0.80
CA LEU A 67 -24.11 -41.20 2.21
C LEU A 67 -23.65 -42.66 2.33
N ASN A 68 -22.72 -42.97 3.25
CA ASN A 68 -22.61 -44.31 3.85
C ASN A 68 -21.95 -44.23 5.23
N ASP A 69 -22.66 -44.73 6.24
CA ASP A 69 -22.14 -44.93 7.59
C ASP A 69 -21.17 -46.10 7.66
N THR A 70 -20.08 -45.95 8.42
CA THR A 70 -19.48 -47.07 9.16
C THR A 70 -18.82 -46.55 10.43
N LYS A 71 -19.35 -46.97 11.58
CA LYS A 71 -18.73 -46.72 12.88
C LYS A 71 -17.44 -47.53 12.99
N ASN A 72 -16.34 -46.89 13.38
CA ASN A 72 -15.26 -47.58 14.08
C ASN A 72 -14.69 -46.67 15.17
N SER A 73 -14.69 -47.20 16.39
CA SER A 73 -14.29 -46.50 17.61
C SER A 73 -12.78 -46.56 17.79
N THR A 74 -12.07 -45.45 17.59
CA THR A 74 -10.64 -45.37 17.94
C THR A 74 -10.31 -44.03 18.58
N SER A 75 -10.00 -44.07 19.88
CA SER A 75 -9.28 -43.06 20.67
C SER A 75 -9.40 -41.59 20.24
N VAL A 76 -10.15 -40.80 21.03
CA VAL A 76 -9.90 -39.35 21.12
C VAL A 76 -8.52 -39.18 21.76
N SER A 77 -7.49 -39.13 20.93
CA SER A 77 -6.19 -38.63 21.35
C SER A 77 -6.36 -37.13 21.57
N ASN A 78 -6.31 -36.70 22.84
CA ASN A 78 -6.21 -35.28 23.19
C ASN A 78 -4.82 -34.78 22.81
N ASN A 79 -4.56 -34.70 21.50
CA ASN A 79 -3.42 -34.02 20.93
C ASN A 79 -3.69 -32.52 21.08
N SER A 80 -3.41 -31.99 22.27
CA SER A 80 -3.25 -30.55 22.48
C SER A 80 -2.23 -30.05 21.46
N LYS A 81 -2.70 -29.34 20.42
CA LYS A 81 -1.81 -28.68 19.48
C LYS A 81 -0.90 -27.75 20.27
N GLU A 82 0.40 -27.98 20.17
CA GLU A 82 1.40 -27.04 20.67
C GLU A 82 1.24 -25.73 19.90
N ILE A 83 1.14 -24.62 20.62
CA ILE A 83 0.86 -23.30 20.03
C ILE A 83 2.16 -22.77 19.45
N THR A 84 2.18 -22.59 18.13
CA THR A 84 3.38 -22.19 17.39
C THR A 84 3.43 -20.68 17.17
N ILE A 85 4.61 -20.16 16.84
CA ILE A 85 4.81 -18.73 16.53
C ILE A 85 3.93 -18.26 15.35
N PRO A 86 3.75 -19.05 14.26
CA PRO A 86 2.73 -18.79 13.25
C PRO A 86 1.30 -18.63 13.80
N ASP A 87 0.86 -19.48 14.74
CA ASP A 87 -0.50 -19.37 15.31
C ASP A 87 -0.68 -18.06 16.09
N ILE A 88 0.35 -17.65 16.86
CA ILE A 88 0.36 -16.40 17.63
C ILE A 88 0.34 -15.19 16.70
N TYR A 89 1.15 -15.22 15.64
CA TYR A 89 1.19 -14.19 14.60
C TYR A 89 -0.16 -14.07 13.88
N GLU A 90 -0.79 -15.19 13.53
CA GLU A 90 -2.11 -15.22 12.91
C GLU A 90 -3.18 -14.57 13.81
N VAL A 91 -3.18 -14.83 15.12
CA VAL A 91 -4.10 -14.15 16.06
C VAL A 91 -3.93 -12.63 16.05
N VAL A 92 -2.69 -12.12 15.99
CA VAL A 92 -2.42 -10.68 15.85
C VAL A 92 -2.97 -10.14 14.54
N GLN A 93 -2.76 -10.85 13.42
CA GLN A 93 -3.28 -10.44 12.12
C GLN A 93 -4.82 -10.50 12.06
N GLN A 94 -5.45 -11.46 12.73
CA GLN A 94 -6.91 -11.51 12.85
C GLN A 94 -7.48 -10.33 13.65
N VAL A 95 -6.84 -9.91 14.74
CA VAL A 95 -7.22 -8.68 15.46
C VAL A 95 -7.06 -7.45 14.55
N ARG A 96 -5.94 -7.32 13.83
CA ARG A 96 -5.72 -6.23 12.88
C ARG A 96 -6.79 -6.17 11.80
N ASN A 97 -7.08 -7.31 11.15
CA ASN A 97 -8.05 -7.44 10.07
C ASN A 97 -9.48 -7.05 10.47
N HIS A 98 -9.87 -7.29 11.72
CA HIS A 98 -11.22 -7.04 12.24
C HIS A 98 -11.39 -5.71 12.99
N THR A 99 -10.31 -5.07 13.43
CA THR A 99 -10.37 -3.83 14.23
C THR A 99 -9.84 -2.59 13.53
N GLY A 100 -9.01 -2.75 12.48
CA GLY A 100 -8.32 -1.63 11.83
C GLY A 100 -7.20 -1.00 12.66
N LEU A 101 -6.85 -1.57 13.82
CA LEU A 101 -5.69 -1.15 14.61
C LEU A 101 -4.39 -1.33 13.82
N SER A 102 -3.38 -0.50 14.10
CA SER A 102 -2.01 -0.77 13.62
C SER A 102 -1.51 -2.12 14.15
N TYR A 103 -0.55 -2.72 13.47
CA TYR A 103 0.04 -4.01 13.86
C TYR A 103 0.54 -4.00 15.31
N ASN A 104 1.27 -2.94 15.71
CA ASN A 104 1.74 -2.75 17.08
C ASN A 104 0.60 -2.64 18.10
N PHE A 105 -0.50 -1.94 17.76
CA PHE A 105 -1.67 -1.87 18.64
C PHE A 105 -2.47 -3.19 18.67
N SER A 106 -2.43 -3.98 17.60
CA SER A 106 -3.03 -5.32 17.55
C SER A 106 -2.24 -6.29 18.43
N GLN A 107 -0.90 -6.26 18.39
CA GLN A 107 -0.04 -6.99 19.33
C GLN A 107 -0.34 -6.61 20.78
N LEU A 108 -0.38 -5.30 21.09
CA LEU A 108 -0.70 -4.81 22.42
C LEU A 108 -2.09 -5.24 22.88
N ALA A 109 -3.11 -5.18 22.01
CA ALA A 109 -4.46 -5.64 22.33
C ALA A 109 -4.50 -7.13 22.67
N VAL A 110 -3.80 -7.98 21.91
CA VAL A 110 -3.71 -9.42 22.20
C VAL A 110 -2.96 -9.65 23.52
N SER A 111 -1.82 -9.00 23.74
CA SER A 111 -1.04 -9.11 25.00
C SER A 111 -1.88 -8.74 26.22
N VAL A 112 -2.61 -7.61 26.16
CA VAL A 112 -3.51 -7.16 27.23
C VAL A 112 -4.65 -8.14 27.48
N VAL A 113 -5.30 -8.66 26.42
CA VAL A 113 -6.36 -9.68 26.56
C VAL A 113 -5.81 -10.95 27.22
N ILE A 114 -4.64 -11.43 26.78
CA ILE A 114 -3.98 -12.61 27.36
C ILE A 114 -3.61 -12.37 28.83
N GLN A 115 -3.10 -11.18 29.18
CA GLN A 115 -2.81 -10.81 30.56
C GLN A 115 -4.05 -10.86 31.46
N TYR A 116 -5.21 -10.36 31.00
CA TYR A 116 -6.44 -10.43 31.80
C TYR A 116 -6.99 -11.86 31.87
N LEU A 117 -6.96 -12.61 30.77
CA LEU A 117 -7.38 -14.02 30.76
C LEU A 117 -6.49 -14.91 31.65
N SER A 118 -5.18 -14.65 31.74
CA SER A 118 -4.27 -15.43 32.59
C SER A 118 -4.55 -15.26 34.09
N ASN A 119 -5.26 -14.21 34.50
CA ASN A 119 -5.75 -14.03 35.87
C ASN A 119 -7.09 -14.74 36.16
N LEU A 120 -7.76 -15.29 35.14
CA LEU A 120 -9.09 -15.91 35.24
C LEU A 120 -9.06 -17.44 35.07
N VAL A 121 -7.90 -18.03 34.80
CA VAL A 121 -7.73 -19.47 34.52
C VAL A 121 -6.77 -20.14 35.49
N ASP A 122 -6.86 -21.47 35.58
CA ASP A 122 -5.99 -22.30 36.42
C ASP A 122 -4.50 -22.19 36.00
N GLU A 123 -3.59 -22.43 36.96
CA GLU A 123 -2.14 -22.30 36.77
C GLU A 123 -1.58 -23.06 35.54
N SER A 124 -2.18 -24.19 35.18
CA SER A 124 -1.81 -24.97 33.97
C SER A 124 -2.02 -24.18 32.68
N ALA A 125 -3.18 -23.52 32.53
CA ALA A 125 -3.50 -22.70 31.36
C ALA A 125 -2.80 -21.33 31.42
N LYS A 126 -2.66 -20.77 32.61
CA LYS A 126 -1.95 -19.51 32.89
C LYS A 126 -0.49 -19.57 32.46
N SER A 127 0.20 -20.69 32.67
CA SER A 127 1.57 -20.90 32.19
C SER A 127 1.65 -20.77 30.66
N SER A 128 0.79 -21.48 29.92
CA SER A 128 0.75 -21.41 28.45
C SER A 128 0.40 -20.02 27.93
N LEU A 129 -0.58 -19.34 28.56
CA LEU A 129 -0.94 -17.96 28.23
C LEU A 129 0.23 -16.99 28.46
N ASN A 130 0.96 -17.14 29.56
CA ASN A 130 2.14 -16.33 29.83
C ASN A 130 3.26 -16.58 28.82
N SER A 131 3.51 -17.82 28.38
CA SER A 131 4.48 -18.11 27.31
C SER A 131 4.09 -17.44 25.98
N ILE A 132 2.81 -17.48 25.58
CA ILE A 132 2.32 -16.76 24.39
C ILE A 132 2.54 -15.26 24.55
N ARG A 133 2.24 -14.71 25.72
CA ARG A 133 2.42 -13.29 26.00
C ARG A 133 3.89 -12.89 25.98
N GLU A 134 4.80 -13.69 26.55
CA GLU A 134 6.25 -13.44 26.47
C GLU A 134 6.74 -13.43 25.02
N ILE A 135 6.22 -14.31 24.17
CA ILE A 135 6.48 -14.28 22.72
C ILE A 135 5.99 -12.96 22.12
N ILE A 136 4.76 -12.51 22.40
CA ILE A 136 4.24 -11.24 21.86
C ILE A 136 5.02 -10.01 22.39
N ASP A 137 5.28 -9.96 23.70
CA ASP A 137 5.91 -8.81 24.38
C ASP A 137 7.42 -8.69 24.06
N THR A 138 8.08 -9.78 23.64
CA THR A 138 9.51 -9.79 23.24
C THR A 138 9.70 -9.52 21.73
N PHE A 139 8.61 -9.48 20.95
CA PHE A 139 8.61 -9.34 19.49
C PHE A 139 8.59 -7.85 19.05
N PRO A 140 8.97 -7.49 17.80
CA PRO A 140 8.53 -8.12 16.54
C PRO A 140 9.20 -9.46 16.22
N PRO A 141 8.57 -10.31 15.38
CA PRO A 141 9.28 -11.47 14.86
C PRO A 141 10.50 -10.99 14.06
N THR A 142 11.58 -11.77 14.09
CA THR A 142 12.62 -11.65 13.06
C THR A 142 12.31 -12.64 11.95
N SER A 143 12.81 -12.39 10.74
CA SER A 143 12.62 -13.29 9.58
C SER A 143 13.30 -14.67 9.75
N ALA A 144 14.00 -14.89 10.86
CA ALA A 144 14.53 -16.19 11.27
C ALA A 144 13.52 -17.01 12.10
N THR A 145 12.43 -16.41 12.57
CA THR A 145 11.49 -17.01 13.54
C THR A 145 10.09 -17.24 12.96
N LEU A 146 9.70 -16.45 11.95
CA LEU A 146 8.43 -16.58 11.25
C LEU A 146 8.68 -17.07 9.81
N PRO A 147 8.00 -18.15 9.33
CA PRO A 147 8.09 -18.61 7.95
C PRO A 147 7.66 -17.53 6.95
N VAL A 148 8.24 -17.56 5.74
CA VAL A 148 7.99 -16.53 4.70
C VAL A 148 6.56 -16.62 4.18
N GLU A 149 5.99 -17.82 4.15
CA GLU A 149 4.62 -18.14 3.76
C GLU A 149 3.58 -17.40 4.64
N CYS A 150 3.94 -17.08 5.89
CA CYS A 150 3.11 -16.28 6.80
C CYS A 150 3.14 -14.77 6.48
N LEU A 151 4.13 -14.29 5.72
CA LEU A 151 4.23 -12.90 5.28
C LEU A 151 3.51 -12.68 3.95
N GLU A 152 3.66 -13.64 3.01
CA GLU A 152 3.07 -13.61 1.67
C GLU A 152 1.54 -13.53 1.67
N ASN A 153 0.89 -14.27 2.58
CA ASN A 153 -0.57 -14.40 2.60
C ASN A 153 -1.29 -13.35 3.48
N THR A 154 -0.61 -12.28 3.87
CA THR A 154 -1.21 -11.21 4.68
C THR A 154 -2.06 -10.26 3.86
N LYS A 155 -3.18 -9.79 4.42
CA LYS A 155 -4.06 -8.81 3.77
C LYS A 155 -3.31 -7.53 3.39
N ASP A 156 -2.46 -7.02 4.28
CA ASP A 156 -1.62 -5.85 4.00
C ASP A 156 -0.62 -6.11 2.86
N GLY A 157 0.01 -7.29 2.83
CA GLY A 157 1.00 -7.64 1.81
C GLY A 157 0.38 -7.71 0.42
N ILE A 158 -0.76 -8.41 0.29
CA ILE A 158 -1.53 -8.52 -0.95
C ILE A 158 -2.01 -7.14 -1.42
N CYS A 159 -2.57 -6.33 -0.51
CA CYS A 159 -3.04 -4.99 -0.83
C CYS A 159 -1.88 -4.08 -1.26
N MET A 160 -0.76 -4.11 -0.56
CA MET A 160 0.45 -3.33 -0.92
C MET A 160 0.99 -3.72 -2.30
N GLN A 161 1.02 -5.01 -2.65
CA GLN A 161 1.41 -5.47 -3.98
C GLN A 161 0.48 -4.90 -5.06
N GLN A 162 -0.84 -5.00 -4.88
CA GLN A 162 -1.84 -4.49 -5.83
C GLN A 162 -1.72 -2.97 -6.04
N LEU A 163 -1.51 -2.20 -4.96
CA LEU A 163 -1.32 -0.75 -5.03
C LEU A 163 -0.02 -0.38 -5.78
N LEU A 164 1.08 -1.10 -5.54
CA LEU A 164 2.36 -0.88 -6.22
C LEU A 164 2.32 -1.27 -7.70
N GLU A 165 1.60 -2.34 -8.05
CA GLU A 165 1.36 -2.75 -9.43
C GLU A 165 0.51 -1.70 -10.18
N TYR A 166 -0.59 -1.23 -9.57
CA TYR A 166 -1.42 -0.16 -10.10
C TYR A 166 -0.61 1.13 -10.35
N LEU A 167 0.17 1.59 -9.36
CA LEU A 167 1.01 2.79 -9.50
C LEU A 167 2.10 2.62 -10.56
N THR A 168 2.62 1.40 -10.73
CA THR A 168 3.54 1.08 -11.84
C THR A 168 2.81 1.20 -13.18
N ALA A 169 1.60 0.66 -13.32
CA ALA A 169 0.81 0.80 -14.54
C ALA A 169 0.45 2.26 -14.86
N VAL A 170 0.12 3.07 -13.86
CA VAL A 170 -0.11 4.52 -14.00
C VAL A 170 1.15 5.26 -14.47
N LYS A 171 2.33 4.89 -13.95
CA LYS A 171 3.63 5.42 -14.43
C LYS A 171 3.85 5.08 -15.91
N GLU A 172 3.72 3.82 -16.29
CA GLU A 172 3.95 3.36 -17.67
C GLU A 172 2.96 4.00 -18.67
N ASP A 173 1.69 4.14 -18.28
CA ASP A 173 0.70 4.84 -19.10
C ASP A 173 1.00 6.34 -19.25
N SER A 174 1.52 6.99 -18.20
CA SER A 174 1.98 8.38 -18.23
C SER A 174 3.15 8.60 -19.20
N GLN A 175 3.98 7.57 -19.46
CA GLN A 175 5.03 7.63 -20.50
C GLN A 175 4.46 7.51 -21.92
N GLN A 176 3.26 6.95 -22.09
CA GLN A 176 2.70 6.59 -23.41
C GLN A 176 1.59 7.54 -23.88
N ARG A 177 0.94 8.31 -22.99
CA ARG A 177 -0.24 9.12 -23.34
C ARG A 177 0.06 10.53 -23.84
N SER A 178 -0.73 10.95 -24.84
CA SER A 178 -0.72 12.32 -25.34
C SER A 178 -1.77 13.26 -24.72
N TRP A 179 -3.04 12.84 -24.49
CA TRP A 179 -4.15 13.80 -24.22
C TRP A 179 -5.29 13.37 -23.25
N GLN A 180 -5.20 12.27 -22.48
CA GLN A 180 -6.30 11.81 -21.60
C GLN A 180 -5.83 11.47 -20.16
N ILE A 181 -5.45 12.52 -19.40
CA ILE A 181 -4.69 12.45 -18.13
C ILE A 181 -5.50 13.01 -16.92
N PHE A 182 -6.79 13.33 -17.10
CA PHE A 182 -7.51 14.23 -16.18
C PHE A 182 -8.73 13.64 -15.44
N ASP A 183 -9.00 12.34 -15.56
CA ASP A 183 -10.17 11.68 -14.94
C ASP A 183 -9.79 10.61 -13.89
N ASP A 184 -8.49 10.41 -13.65
CA ASP A 184 -7.93 9.39 -12.74
C ASP A 184 -7.45 9.94 -11.39
N HIS A 185 -7.40 11.27 -11.21
CA HIS A 185 -6.76 11.94 -10.06
C HIS A 185 -7.19 11.37 -8.71
N VAL A 186 -8.50 11.19 -8.50
CA VAL A 186 -9.06 10.70 -7.23
C VAL A 186 -8.60 9.26 -6.95
N GLN A 187 -8.58 8.40 -7.97
CA GLN A 187 -8.18 7.00 -7.83
C GLN A 187 -6.69 6.88 -7.49
N ILE A 188 -5.84 7.73 -8.10
CA ILE A 188 -4.41 7.78 -7.80
C ILE A 188 -4.18 8.35 -6.39
N GLU A 189 -4.91 9.39 -5.99
CA GLU A 189 -4.80 9.98 -4.65
C GLU A 189 -5.24 8.98 -3.56
N ASP A 190 -6.39 8.34 -3.72
CA ASP A 190 -6.88 7.28 -2.82
C ASP A 190 -5.87 6.13 -2.69
N CYS A 191 -5.31 5.66 -3.82
CA CYS A 191 -4.28 4.62 -3.86
C CYS A 191 -3.01 5.02 -3.07
N LEU A 192 -2.53 6.26 -3.22
CA LEU A 192 -1.35 6.74 -2.52
C LEU A 192 -1.63 6.98 -1.01
N ILE A 193 -2.85 7.38 -0.65
CA ILE A 193 -3.29 7.48 0.75
C ILE A 193 -3.35 6.09 1.38
N GLU A 194 -3.91 5.10 0.69
CA GLU A 194 -3.98 3.71 1.18
C GLU A 194 -2.57 3.11 1.35
N LEU A 195 -1.69 3.27 0.35
CA LEU A 195 -0.29 2.84 0.45
C LEU A 195 0.44 3.53 1.63
N THR A 196 0.22 4.83 1.84
CA THR A 196 0.75 5.55 3.02
C THR A 196 0.21 4.98 4.33
N SER A 197 -1.06 4.58 4.36
CA SER A 197 -1.70 3.98 5.54
C SER A 197 -1.09 2.61 5.86
N ILE A 198 -0.85 1.76 4.85
CA ILE A 198 -0.17 0.47 5.02
C ILE A 198 1.24 0.70 5.57
N LEU A 199 2.04 1.56 4.92
CA LEU A 199 3.43 1.83 5.33
C LEU A 199 3.57 2.33 6.77
N LYS A 200 2.54 3.01 7.32
CA LYS A 200 2.52 3.51 8.70
C LYS A 200 2.01 2.48 9.72
N ASN A 201 1.09 1.60 9.32
CA ASN A 201 0.26 0.85 10.26
C ASN A 201 0.42 -0.67 10.15
N ALA A 202 0.89 -1.21 9.03
CA ALA A 202 1.09 -2.65 8.83
C ALA A 202 2.37 -3.15 9.52
N ASP A 203 2.57 -4.47 9.49
CA ASP A 203 3.78 -5.11 9.99
C ASP A 203 5.00 -4.70 9.13
N PRO A 204 6.06 -4.10 9.73
CA PRO A 204 7.31 -3.83 9.04
C PRO A 204 7.94 -5.06 8.37
N MET A 205 7.72 -6.29 8.86
CA MET A 205 8.20 -7.51 8.19
C MET A 205 7.52 -7.72 6.85
N VAL A 206 6.19 -7.61 6.80
CA VAL A 206 5.37 -7.76 5.59
C VAL A 206 5.79 -6.70 4.56
N ILE A 207 5.89 -5.44 4.99
CA ILE A 207 6.32 -4.33 4.13
C ILE A 207 7.72 -4.62 3.56
N ASN A 208 8.68 -4.99 4.42
CA ASN A 208 10.04 -5.32 3.99
C ASN A 208 10.13 -6.57 3.10
N HIS A 209 9.24 -7.54 3.27
CA HIS A 209 9.14 -8.72 2.41
C HIS A 209 8.62 -8.33 1.02
N VAL A 210 7.48 -7.63 0.94
CA VAL A 210 6.89 -7.15 -0.33
C VAL A 210 7.90 -6.35 -1.16
N LEU A 211 8.60 -5.40 -0.53
CA LEU A 211 9.61 -4.58 -1.20
C LEU A 211 10.81 -5.39 -1.73
N LYS A 212 11.11 -6.56 -1.16
CA LYS A 212 12.23 -7.42 -1.59
C LYS A 212 11.89 -8.38 -2.72
N ILE A 213 10.60 -8.69 -2.96
CA ILE A 213 10.16 -9.68 -3.96
C ILE A 213 10.81 -9.40 -5.33
N ASP A 214 10.72 -8.16 -5.80
CA ASP A 214 11.41 -7.71 -7.00
C ASP A 214 12.52 -6.70 -6.69
N LYS A 215 13.41 -7.03 -5.72
CA LYS A 215 14.66 -6.30 -5.44
C LYS A 215 14.49 -4.76 -5.33
N TYR A 216 13.41 -4.30 -4.72
CA TYR A 216 13.04 -2.88 -4.58
C TYR A 216 12.71 -2.13 -5.88
N THR A 217 12.46 -2.81 -7.02
CA THR A 217 11.98 -2.17 -8.28
C THR A 217 10.75 -1.30 -8.05
N SER A 218 9.83 -1.70 -7.17
CA SER A 218 8.64 -0.89 -6.83
C SER A 218 9.00 0.49 -6.27
N ILE A 219 10.12 0.62 -5.55
CA ILE A 219 10.62 1.93 -5.06
C ILE A 219 11.15 2.76 -6.23
N ASN A 220 11.90 2.14 -7.15
CA ASN A 220 12.39 2.80 -8.36
C ASN A 220 11.25 3.28 -9.26
N ASN A 221 10.21 2.47 -9.45
CA ASN A 221 9.00 2.87 -10.18
C ASN A 221 8.29 4.07 -9.54
N LEU A 222 8.18 4.12 -8.21
CA LEU A 222 7.62 5.29 -7.52
C LEU A 222 8.51 6.53 -7.68
N LEU A 223 9.84 6.37 -7.64
CA LEU A 223 10.81 7.47 -7.84
C LEU A 223 10.74 8.03 -9.27
N GLU A 224 10.71 7.17 -10.28
CA GLU A 224 10.48 7.55 -11.69
C GLU A 224 9.11 8.23 -11.87
N TYR A 225 8.06 7.70 -11.25
CA TYR A 225 6.73 8.30 -11.30
C TYR A 225 6.71 9.71 -10.71
N TYR A 226 7.41 9.93 -9.59
CA TYR A 226 7.59 11.27 -9.00
C TYR A 226 8.27 12.26 -9.96
N GLN A 227 9.22 11.81 -10.80
CA GLN A 227 9.85 12.68 -11.80
C GLN A 227 8.91 13.07 -12.94
N MET A 228 8.02 12.16 -13.33
CA MET A 228 7.11 12.32 -14.47
C MET A 228 5.84 13.09 -14.08
N GLU A 229 5.40 12.94 -12.83
CA GLU A 229 4.20 13.59 -12.32
C GLU A 229 4.39 15.10 -12.19
N LEU A 230 3.41 15.87 -12.67
CA LEU A 230 3.36 17.34 -12.60
C LEU A 230 2.28 17.84 -11.63
N ARG A 231 1.36 16.96 -11.21
CA ARG A 231 0.27 17.25 -10.27
C ARG A 231 0.83 17.26 -8.85
N TRP A 232 1.00 18.46 -8.30
CA TRP A 232 1.58 18.71 -6.98
C TRP A 232 0.96 17.90 -5.83
N VAL A 233 -0.36 17.65 -5.88
CA VAL A 233 -1.07 16.84 -4.87
C VAL A 233 -0.55 15.40 -4.84
N ILE A 234 -0.33 14.81 -6.01
CA ILE A 234 0.21 13.44 -6.15
C ILE A 234 1.69 13.42 -5.76
N GLN A 235 2.49 14.41 -6.20
CA GLN A 235 3.88 14.58 -5.76
C GLN A 235 4.01 14.66 -4.22
N LYS A 236 3.11 15.38 -3.54
CA LYS A 236 3.08 15.47 -2.07
C LYS A 236 2.83 14.11 -1.41
N HIS A 237 1.91 13.31 -1.94
CA HIS A 237 1.65 11.97 -1.44
C HIS A 237 2.83 11.02 -1.68
N LEU A 238 3.48 11.09 -2.85
CA LEU A 238 4.71 10.35 -3.13
C LEU A 238 5.85 10.74 -2.16
N LEU A 239 6.02 12.02 -1.82
CA LEU A 239 6.99 12.46 -0.81
C LEU A 239 6.67 11.95 0.60
N ASN A 240 5.39 11.84 0.96
CA ASN A 240 4.97 11.19 2.21
C ASN A 240 5.38 9.71 2.22
N ILE A 241 5.09 8.99 1.13
CA ILE A 241 5.48 7.58 0.93
C ILE A 241 6.99 7.41 1.05
N PHE A 242 7.80 8.25 0.41
CA PHE A 242 9.25 8.20 0.55
C PHE A 242 9.73 8.47 1.98
N SER A 243 9.08 9.37 2.74
CA SER A 243 9.41 9.58 4.16
C SER A 243 9.12 8.33 4.99
N GLU A 244 7.97 7.67 4.80
CA GLU A 244 7.66 6.42 5.51
C GLU A 244 8.59 5.27 5.10
N LEU A 245 8.88 5.12 3.80
CA LEU A 245 9.84 4.15 3.27
C LEU A 245 11.25 4.32 3.90
N CYS A 246 11.73 5.56 4.05
CA CYS A 246 13.01 5.85 4.70
C CYS A 246 13.08 5.43 6.19
N LYS A 247 11.95 5.16 6.86
CA LYS A 247 11.92 4.70 8.26
C LYS A 247 12.07 3.18 8.38
N LEU A 248 11.92 2.42 7.30
CA LEU A 248 11.88 0.96 7.32
C LEU A 248 13.26 0.32 7.53
N ASN A 249 14.23 0.65 6.67
CA ASN A 249 15.58 0.08 6.72
C ASN A 249 16.60 0.93 5.95
N PHE A 250 17.90 0.68 6.19
CA PHE A 250 19.00 1.43 5.57
C PHE A 250 19.10 1.24 4.04
N VAL A 251 18.80 0.07 3.49
CA VAL A 251 18.87 -0.20 2.04
C VAL A 251 17.88 0.69 1.27
N VAL A 252 16.70 0.92 1.84
CA VAL A 252 15.70 1.85 1.26
C VAL A 252 16.21 3.30 1.29
N VAL A 253 16.86 3.71 2.39
CA VAL A 253 17.52 5.03 2.46
C VAL A 253 18.64 5.16 1.42
N GLU A 254 19.46 4.12 1.25
CA GLU A 254 20.53 4.06 0.26
C GLU A 254 19.98 4.23 -1.16
N ILE A 255 18.97 3.43 -1.55
CA ILE A 255 18.28 3.54 -2.85
C ILE A 255 17.76 4.96 -3.09
N ILE A 256 17.02 5.52 -2.12
CA ILE A 256 16.44 6.87 -2.27
C ILE A 256 17.54 7.94 -2.33
N SER A 257 18.62 7.81 -1.56
CA SER A 257 19.74 8.77 -1.53
C SER A 257 20.61 8.75 -2.80
N ASN A 258 20.73 7.58 -3.45
CA ASN A 258 21.45 7.40 -4.71
C ASN A 258 20.56 7.61 -5.95
N SER A 259 19.25 7.77 -5.75
CA SER A 259 18.30 8.15 -6.79
C SER A 259 18.46 9.62 -7.20
N ILE A 260 17.67 10.03 -8.19
CA ILE A 260 17.52 11.42 -8.63
C ILE A 260 16.70 12.30 -7.66
N LEU A 261 15.96 11.72 -6.70
CA LEU A 261 15.05 12.45 -5.81
C LEU A 261 15.75 13.60 -5.02
N PRO A 262 16.97 13.44 -4.47
CA PRO A 262 17.67 14.55 -3.80
C PRO A 262 17.99 15.71 -4.74
N MET A 263 18.29 15.44 -6.01
CA MET A 263 18.56 16.46 -7.02
C MET A 263 17.28 17.19 -7.42
N GLU A 264 16.18 16.47 -7.63
CA GLU A 264 14.87 17.08 -7.90
C GLU A 264 14.40 17.93 -6.71
N LEU A 265 14.51 17.43 -5.48
CA LEU A 265 14.20 18.20 -4.26
C LEU A 265 15.03 19.48 -4.16
N ALA A 266 16.34 19.42 -4.46
CA ALA A 266 17.20 20.60 -4.49
C ALA A 266 16.77 21.60 -5.59
N ARG A 267 16.46 21.11 -6.79
CA ARG A 267 15.95 21.92 -7.91
C ARG A 267 14.64 22.61 -7.56
N TYR A 268 13.68 21.90 -6.98
CA TYR A 268 12.42 22.47 -6.51
C TYR A 268 12.65 23.54 -5.46
N LEU A 269 13.43 23.26 -4.40
CA LEU A 269 13.72 24.24 -3.36
C LEU A 269 14.36 25.51 -3.93
N LEU A 270 15.37 25.37 -4.81
CA LEU A 270 16.05 26.52 -5.43
C LEU A 270 15.11 27.35 -6.32
N LEU A 271 14.23 26.71 -7.10
CA LEU A 271 13.23 27.40 -7.93
C LEU A 271 12.10 28.05 -7.13
N PHE A 272 11.92 27.72 -5.85
CA PHE A 272 10.96 28.37 -4.94
C PHE A 272 11.59 29.46 -4.04
N PHE A 273 12.91 29.67 -4.12
CA PHE A 273 13.63 30.73 -3.39
C PHE A 273 13.99 31.97 -4.26
N TRP A 274 13.50 32.01 -5.51
CA TRP A 274 13.62 33.11 -6.47
C TRP A 274 12.26 33.45 -7.10
#